data_AF-A0A3D5DDD2-F1
#
_entry.id   AF-A0A3D5DDD2-F1
#
_cell.length_a   1.000
_cell.length_b   1.000
_cell.length_c   1.000
_cell.angle_alpha   90.00
_cell.angle_beta   90.00
_cell.angle_gamma   90.00
#
_symmetry.space_group_name_H-M   'P 1'
#
loop_
_entity.id
_entity.type
_entity.pdbx_description
1 polymer ?
#
loop_
_entity_poly.entity_id
_entity_poly.type
_entity_poly.pdbx_seq_one_letter_code
_entity_poly.pdbx_strand_id
1 'polypeptide(L)'
;MAERILFITGKLAEKSLRRTLAGMSTPPFEYEVRVLGVTVAALLTGDLIQRRLDSIETFDRILIPGRCRGDLASLSAHFGIPVERGPEELKDLPGFFGVNGKIHNLDNHDMLIFAELVDAPHCSVNTIVDRALEYQEDGADVIDIGCLPDIPFPHLEET
;
A
#
# COMPACT_ATOMS: atom_id res chain seq x y z
N MET A 1 -10.91 -23.67 -14.76
CA MET A 1 -10.63 -23.75 -13.32
C MET A 1 -10.56 -22.32 -12.81
N ALA A 2 -10.96 -22.07 -11.55
CA ALA A 2 -10.72 -20.77 -10.96
C ALA A 2 -9.20 -20.58 -10.80
N GLU A 3 -8.71 -19.39 -11.12
CA GLU A 3 -7.31 -19.01 -10.90
C GLU A 3 -6.95 -19.20 -9.42
N ARG A 4 -5.73 -19.64 -9.09
CA ARG A 4 -5.25 -19.78 -7.72
C ARG A 4 -4.08 -18.83 -7.45
N ILE A 5 -4.28 -17.86 -6.57
CA ILE A 5 -3.33 -16.78 -6.29
C ILE A 5 -2.63 -16.99 -4.94
N LEU A 6 -1.31 -16.86 -4.92
CA LEU A 6 -0.53 -16.82 -3.68
C LEU A 6 -0.30 -15.38 -3.21
N PHE A 7 -0.86 -15.01 -2.07
CA PHE A 7 -0.63 -13.70 -1.45
C PHE A 7 0.53 -13.76 -0.46
N ILE A 8 1.51 -12.88 -0.67
CA ILE A 8 2.69 -12.74 0.21
C ILE A 8 2.50 -11.55 1.14
N THR A 9 2.81 -11.73 2.42
CA THR A 9 2.69 -10.64 3.41
C THR A 9 3.66 -10.76 4.59
N GLY A 10 3.62 -9.78 5.50
CA GLY A 10 4.31 -9.79 6.79
C GLY A 10 3.36 -10.10 7.96
N LYS A 11 3.92 -10.39 9.14
CA LYS A 11 3.16 -10.85 10.33
C LYS A 11 2.02 -9.89 10.72
N LEU A 12 2.26 -8.58 10.72
CA LEU A 12 1.26 -7.60 11.17
C LEU A 12 0.08 -7.47 10.20
N ALA A 13 0.32 -7.70 8.91
CA ALA A 13 -0.70 -7.52 7.87
C ALA A 13 -1.54 -8.78 7.64
N GLU A 14 -1.09 -9.96 8.08
CA GLU A 14 -1.75 -11.25 7.80
C GLU A 14 -3.25 -11.25 8.16
N LYS A 15 -3.59 -10.90 9.41
CA LYS A 15 -4.97 -10.91 9.89
C LYS A 15 -5.86 -9.95 9.09
N SER A 16 -5.34 -8.77 8.76
CA SER A 16 -6.09 -7.77 8.01
C SER A 16 -6.30 -8.22 6.55
N LEU A 17 -5.26 -8.75 5.91
CA LEU A 17 -5.34 -9.29 4.55
C LEU A 17 -6.35 -10.44 4.45
N ARG A 18 -6.30 -11.42 5.36
CA ARG A 18 -7.29 -12.51 5.41
C ARG A 18 -8.71 -11.99 5.58
N ARG A 19 -8.91 -10.99 6.45
CA ARG A 19 -10.22 -10.36 6.66
C ARG A 19 -10.72 -9.65 5.41
N THR A 20 -9.86 -8.94 4.69
CA THR A 20 -10.22 -8.29 3.43
C THR A 20 -10.62 -9.33 2.38
N LEU A 21 -9.80 -10.36 2.18
CA LEU A 21 -10.07 -11.44 1.22
C LEU A 21 -11.37 -12.19 1.54
N ALA A 22 -11.61 -12.52 2.81
CA ALA A 22 -12.85 -13.15 3.26
C ALA A 22 -14.07 -12.22 3.16
N GLY A 23 -13.86 -10.90 3.16
CA GLY A 23 -14.89 -9.89 2.98
C GLY A 23 -15.29 -9.66 1.53
N MET A 24 -14.56 -10.22 0.55
CA MET A 24 -14.95 -10.19 -0.86
C MET A 24 -16.08 -11.21 -1.07
N SER A 25 -17.28 -10.74 -1.40
CA SER A 25 -18.48 -11.59 -1.49
C SER A 25 -18.37 -12.73 -2.50
N THR A 26 -17.55 -12.56 -3.55
CA THR A 26 -17.25 -13.59 -4.55
C THR A 26 -15.90 -13.31 -5.19
N PRO A 27 -14.77 -13.74 -4.58
CA PRO A 27 -13.48 -13.60 -5.22
C PRO A 27 -13.46 -14.46 -6.50
N PRO A 28 -12.99 -13.93 -7.65
CA PRO A 28 -12.94 -14.68 -8.90
C PRO A 28 -11.83 -15.76 -8.94
N PHE A 29 -11.17 -16.01 -7.79
CA PHE A 29 -10.00 -16.85 -7.63
C PHE A 29 -10.03 -17.60 -6.30
N GLU A 30 -9.33 -18.73 -6.26
CA GLU A 30 -8.86 -19.36 -5.03
C GLU A 30 -7.59 -18.68 -4.53
N TYR A 31 -7.32 -18.73 -3.23
CA TYR A 31 -6.13 -18.08 -2.70
C TYR A 31 -5.50 -18.79 -1.51
N GLU A 32 -4.21 -18.53 -1.31
CA GLU A 32 -3.48 -18.84 -0.09
C GLU A 32 -2.73 -17.59 0.39
N VAL A 33 -2.58 -17.43 1.70
CA VAL A 33 -1.81 -16.33 2.29
C VAL A 33 -0.59 -16.91 3.00
N ARG A 34 0.61 -16.44 2.64
CA ARG A 34 1.88 -16.83 3.27
C ARG A 34 2.61 -15.64 3.87
N VAL A 35 3.11 -15.81 5.08
CA VAL A 35 3.90 -14.81 5.81
C VAL A 35 5.39 -15.12 5.65
N LEU A 36 6.14 -14.23 5.00
CA LEU A 36 7.57 -14.45 4.70
C LEU A 36 8.52 -13.85 5.73
N GLY A 37 8.40 -14.30 6.99
CA GLY A 37 9.43 -14.10 8.02
C GLY A 37 9.84 -12.66 8.32
N VAL A 38 8.99 -11.68 8.01
CA VAL A 38 9.15 -10.26 8.41
C VAL A 38 7.94 -9.81 9.20
N THR A 39 8.14 -8.83 10.07
CA THR A 39 7.05 -8.26 10.87
C THR A 39 6.16 -7.34 10.02
N VAL A 40 6.77 -6.45 9.24
CA VAL A 40 6.07 -5.47 8.39
C VAL A 40 6.21 -5.86 6.92
N ALA A 41 5.09 -5.89 6.19
CA ALA A 41 5.04 -6.36 4.79
C ALA A 41 5.86 -5.47 3.83
N ALA A 42 5.92 -4.16 4.07
CA ALA A 42 6.72 -3.22 3.28
C ALA A 42 8.25 -3.44 3.38
N LEU A 43 8.71 -4.23 4.36
CA LEU A 43 10.13 -4.61 4.50
C LEU A 43 10.50 -5.85 3.70
N LEU A 44 9.54 -6.45 2.97
CA LEU A 44 9.86 -7.49 2.00
C LEU A 44 10.69 -6.91 0.85
N THR A 45 11.67 -7.70 0.41
CA THR A 45 12.46 -7.43 -0.80
C THR A 45 12.36 -8.62 -1.75
N GLY A 46 12.62 -8.40 -3.04
CA GLY A 46 12.71 -9.48 -4.03
C GLY A 46 13.63 -10.62 -3.59
N ASP A 47 14.85 -10.31 -3.17
CA ASP A 47 15.82 -11.31 -2.69
C ASP A 47 15.28 -12.12 -1.50
N LEU A 48 14.53 -11.48 -0.60
CA LEU A 48 13.96 -12.15 0.56
C LEU A 48 12.85 -13.12 0.16
N ILE A 49 12.02 -12.72 -0.81
CA ILE A 49 10.96 -13.55 -1.37
C ILE A 49 11.60 -14.74 -2.08
N GLN A 50 12.55 -14.50 -2.98
CA GLN A 50 13.26 -15.54 -3.72
C GLN A 50 13.90 -16.59 -2.79
N ARG A 51 14.51 -16.15 -1.69
CA ARG A 51 15.21 -17.04 -0.76
C ARG A 51 14.28 -17.84 0.16
N ARG A 52 13.09 -17.31 0.49
CA ARG A 52 12.22 -17.86 1.56
C ARG A 52 10.93 -18.47 1.05
N LEU A 53 10.56 -18.19 -0.20
CA LEU A 53 9.34 -18.70 -0.79
C LEU A 53 9.62 -20.03 -1.48
N ASP A 54 9.20 -21.10 -0.82
CA ASP A 54 9.23 -22.45 -1.36
C ASP A 54 7.85 -22.86 -1.90
N SER A 55 7.82 -23.88 -2.77
CA SER A 55 6.61 -24.59 -3.22
C SER A 55 5.48 -23.70 -3.78
N ILE A 56 5.56 -23.42 -5.07
CA ILE A 56 4.60 -22.57 -5.81
C ILE A 56 3.86 -23.29 -6.94
N GLU A 57 4.06 -24.60 -7.10
CA GLU A 57 3.61 -25.39 -8.26
C GLU A 57 2.08 -25.39 -8.47
N THR A 58 1.31 -25.05 -7.45
CA THR A 58 -0.17 -25.06 -7.50
C THR A 58 -0.79 -23.68 -7.74
N PHE A 59 0.01 -22.64 -7.91
CA PHE A 59 -0.48 -21.27 -8.07
C PHE A 59 -0.26 -20.76 -9.49
N ASP A 60 -1.23 -20.01 -9.99
CA ASP A 60 -1.16 -19.38 -11.31
C ASP A 60 -0.38 -18.06 -11.26
N ARG A 61 -0.38 -17.37 -10.12
CA ARG A 61 0.43 -16.15 -9.87
C ARG A 61 0.67 -15.87 -8.39
N ILE A 62 1.63 -14.99 -8.14
CA ILE A 62 2.02 -14.50 -6.81
C ILE A 62 1.69 -13.00 -6.72
N LEU A 63 0.93 -12.60 -5.70
CA LEU A 63 0.67 -11.19 -5.39
C LEU A 63 1.49 -10.77 -4.17
N ILE A 64 2.38 -9.79 -4.36
CA ILE A 64 3.21 -9.21 -3.29
C ILE A 64 2.62 -7.86 -2.84
N PRO A 65 2.96 -7.35 -1.64
CA PRO A 65 2.45 -6.05 -1.16
C PRO A 65 2.84 -4.90 -2.09
N GLY A 66 1.98 -3.90 -2.27
CA GLY A 66 2.26 -2.78 -3.19
C GLY A 66 3.51 -1.98 -2.85
N ARG A 67 3.80 -1.82 -1.55
CA ARG A 67 5.01 -1.15 -1.05
C ARG A 67 6.27 -2.02 -1.07
N CYS A 68 6.18 -3.28 -1.53
CA CYS A 68 7.33 -4.17 -1.61
C CYS A 68 8.31 -3.69 -2.70
N ARG A 69 9.61 -3.68 -2.39
CA ARG A 69 10.66 -3.29 -3.34
C ARG A 69 11.25 -4.54 -4.01
N GLY A 70 11.43 -4.50 -5.32
CA GLY A 70 12.11 -5.58 -6.05
C GLY A 70 11.77 -5.61 -7.53
N ASP A 71 12.62 -6.30 -8.30
CA ASP A 71 12.41 -6.56 -9.72
C ASP A 71 11.41 -7.72 -9.90
N LEU A 72 10.20 -7.39 -10.36
CA LEU A 72 9.13 -8.36 -10.58
C LEU A 72 9.42 -9.30 -11.75
N ALA A 73 10.14 -8.82 -12.77
CA ALA A 73 10.49 -9.63 -13.93
C ALA A 73 11.47 -10.72 -13.52
N SER A 74 12.48 -10.37 -12.71
CA SER A 74 13.43 -11.33 -12.14
C SER A 74 12.73 -12.37 -11.26
N LEU A 75 11.78 -11.94 -10.40
CA LEU A 75 11.02 -12.87 -9.56
C LEU A 75 10.14 -13.81 -10.40
N SER A 76 9.45 -13.27 -11.40
CA SER A 76 8.62 -14.08 -12.31
C SER A 76 9.44 -15.09 -13.09
N ALA A 77 10.63 -14.71 -13.57
CA ALA A 77 11.54 -15.61 -14.25
C ALA A 77 12.08 -16.71 -13.31
N HIS A 78 12.36 -16.38 -12.04
CA HIS A 78 12.81 -17.34 -11.06
C HIS A 78 11.73 -18.38 -10.69
N PHE A 79 10.50 -17.91 -10.50
CA PHE A 79 9.38 -18.75 -10.07
C PHE A 79 8.65 -19.44 -11.22
N GLY A 80 8.83 -18.98 -12.46
CA GLY A 80 8.14 -19.54 -13.64
C GLY A 80 6.65 -19.20 -13.72
N ILE A 81 6.14 -18.38 -12.80
CA ILE A 81 4.77 -17.85 -12.80
C ILE A 81 4.80 -16.33 -12.58
N PRO A 82 3.78 -15.60 -13.07
CA PRO A 82 3.69 -14.15 -12.87
C PRO A 82 3.78 -13.74 -11.41
N VAL A 83 4.59 -12.71 -11.13
CA VAL A 83 4.66 -12.02 -9.85
C VAL A 83 4.20 -10.58 -10.04
N GLU A 84 3.13 -10.21 -9.34
CA GLU A 84 2.48 -8.91 -9.44
C GLU A 84 2.49 -8.17 -8.11
N ARG A 85 2.52 -6.84 -8.17
CA ARG A 85 2.31 -5.99 -6.99
C ARG A 85 0.81 -5.76 -6.82
N GLY A 86 0.32 -6.04 -5.63
CA GLY A 86 -1.00 -5.59 -5.20
C GLY A 86 -1.02 -4.08 -4.90
N PRO A 87 -2.16 -3.56 -4.42
CA PRO A 87 -2.26 -2.17 -4.00
C PRO A 87 -1.37 -1.88 -2.79
N GLU A 88 -1.07 -0.60 -2.58
CA GLU A 88 -0.33 -0.15 -1.39
C GLU A 88 -1.14 -0.39 -0.11
N GLU A 89 -2.44 -0.14 -0.16
CA GLU A 89 -3.35 -0.27 0.97
C GLU A 89 -4.27 -1.49 0.81
N LEU A 90 -4.41 -2.27 1.88
CA LEU A 90 -5.24 -3.49 1.86
C LEU A 90 -6.71 -3.21 1.59
N LYS A 91 -7.22 -2.02 1.94
CA LYS A 91 -8.61 -1.64 1.71
C LYS A 91 -8.97 -1.53 0.23
N ASP A 92 -7.97 -1.31 -0.63
CA ASP A 92 -8.15 -1.14 -2.07
C ASP A 92 -8.05 -2.48 -2.83
N LEU A 93 -7.72 -3.57 -2.12
CA LEU A 93 -7.60 -4.90 -2.71
C LEU A 93 -8.87 -5.40 -3.42
N PRO A 94 -10.10 -5.17 -2.91
CA PRO A 94 -11.31 -5.52 -3.67
C PRO A 94 -11.37 -4.78 -5.01
N GLY A 95 -11.11 -3.46 -5.00
CA GLY A 95 -11.12 -2.63 -6.20
C GLY A 95 -10.05 -3.03 -7.21
N PHE A 96 -8.87 -3.45 -6.74
CA PHE A 96 -7.81 -4.04 -7.57
C PHE A 96 -8.29 -5.25 -8.38
N PHE A 97 -9.21 -6.05 -7.82
CA PHE A 97 -9.83 -7.19 -8.52
C PHE A 97 -11.19 -6.85 -9.17
N GLY A 98 -11.55 -5.57 -9.29
CA GLY A 98 -12.82 -5.13 -9.87
C GLY A 98 -14.05 -5.48 -9.02
N VAL A 99 -13.86 -5.83 -7.76
CA VAL A 99 -14.94 -6.12 -6.80
C VAL A 99 -15.21 -4.89 -5.96
N ASN A 100 -16.49 -4.57 -5.76
CA ASN A 100 -16.85 -3.48 -4.85
C ASN A 100 -16.40 -3.79 -3.42
N GLY A 101 -15.48 -2.98 -2.91
CA GLY A 101 -15.08 -2.99 -1.51
C GLY A 101 -16.19 -2.47 -0.60
N LYS A 102 -16.03 -2.65 0.71
CA LYS A 102 -16.88 -1.95 1.68
C LYS A 102 -16.54 -0.46 1.64
N ILE A 103 -17.47 0.35 1.17
CA ILE A 103 -17.36 1.80 1.27
C ILE A 103 -17.69 2.17 2.71
N HIS A 104 -16.74 2.81 3.39
CA HIS A 104 -16.97 3.40 4.70
C HIS A 104 -17.41 4.85 4.50
N ASN A 105 -18.58 5.21 5.01
CA ASN A 105 -18.95 6.61 5.11
C ASN A 105 -18.10 7.24 6.24
N LEU A 106 -17.37 8.30 5.90
CA LEU A 106 -16.49 9.04 6.82
C LEU A 106 -17.00 10.47 7.07
N ASP A 107 -18.20 10.81 6.57
CA ASP A 107 -18.77 12.16 6.61
C ASP A 107 -19.00 12.63 8.06
N ASN A 108 -19.27 11.69 8.97
CA ASN A 108 -19.51 11.96 10.39
C ASN A 108 -18.38 11.38 11.23
N HIS A 109 -17.40 12.21 11.56
CA HIS A 109 -16.31 11.89 12.48
C HIS A 109 -16.23 12.94 13.59
N ASP A 110 -15.80 12.53 14.79
CA ASP A 110 -15.64 13.39 15.98
C ASP A 110 -14.15 13.57 16.34
N MET A 111 -13.28 13.52 15.34
CA MET A 111 -11.83 13.66 15.51
C MET A 111 -11.33 14.85 14.69
N LEU A 112 -10.26 15.50 15.12
CA LEU A 112 -9.55 16.43 14.26
C LEU A 112 -8.64 15.64 13.31
N ILE A 113 -8.75 15.92 12.01
CA ILE A 113 -7.91 15.34 10.97
C ILE A 113 -6.68 16.22 10.82
N PHE A 114 -5.52 15.65 11.16
CA PHE A 114 -4.22 16.29 10.99
C PHE A 114 -3.56 15.78 9.72
N ALA A 115 -3.22 16.69 8.81
CA ALA A 115 -2.49 16.41 7.58
C ALA A 115 -1.11 17.10 7.61
N GLU A 116 -0.12 16.49 6.96
CA GLU A 116 1.25 17.03 6.90
C GLU A 116 1.73 17.12 5.44
N LEU A 117 2.30 18.28 5.08
CA LEU A 117 3.04 18.46 3.83
C LEU A 117 4.53 18.21 4.10
N VAL A 118 4.98 16.97 3.89
CA VAL A 118 6.31 16.47 4.31
C VAL A 118 7.48 17.17 3.61
N ASP A 119 7.31 17.57 2.35
CA ASP A 119 8.39 18.07 1.48
C ASP A 119 8.29 19.57 1.18
N ALA A 120 7.72 20.35 2.11
CA ALA A 120 7.52 21.80 1.94
C ALA A 120 8.79 22.58 1.58
N PRO A 121 10.00 22.28 2.13
CA PRO A 121 11.22 23.00 1.75
C PRO A 121 11.59 22.89 0.26
N HIS A 122 11.06 21.89 -0.45
CA HIS A 122 11.28 21.70 -1.88
C HIS A 122 10.16 22.29 -2.75
N CYS A 123 9.09 22.80 -2.14
CA CYS A 123 7.96 23.41 -2.82
C CYS A 123 8.16 24.93 -2.95
N SER A 124 7.37 25.59 -3.79
CA SER A 124 7.22 27.06 -3.73
C SER A 124 6.12 27.41 -2.72
N VAL A 125 6.09 28.65 -2.21
CA VAL A 125 5.01 29.12 -1.32
C VAL A 125 3.63 28.90 -1.95
N ASN A 126 3.47 29.23 -3.24
CA ASN A 126 2.21 29.00 -3.95
C ASN A 126 1.83 27.51 -3.98
N THR A 127 2.78 26.62 -4.25
CA THR A 127 2.55 25.16 -4.23
C THR A 127 2.16 24.66 -2.84
N ILE A 128 2.75 25.23 -1.79
CA ILE A 128 2.39 24.89 -0.40
C ILE A 128 0.95 25.30 -0.13
N VAL A 129 0.55 26.52 -0.52
CA VAL A 129 -0.82 27.02 -0.36
C VAL A 129 -1.81 26.17 -1.14
N ASP A 130 -1.53 25.88 -2.41
CA ASP A 130 -2.40 25.07 -3.27
C ASP A 130 -2.64 23.68 -2.65
N ARG A 131 -1.58 23.01 -2.19
CA ARG A 131 -1.68 21.70 -1.52
C ARG A 131 -2.38 21.78 -0.17
N ALA A 132 -2.21 22.87 0.58
CA ALA A 132 -2.92 23.07 1.83
C ALA A 132 -4.43 23.24 1.60
N LEU A 133 -4.82 23.96 0.54
CA LEU A 133 -6.23 24.08 0.15
C LEU A 133 -6.80 22.72 -0.27
N GLU A 134 -6.06 21.93 -1.06
CA GLU A 134 -6.47 20.55 -1.41
C GLU A 134 -6.68 19.70 -0.15
N TYR A 135 -5.76 19.75 0.82
CA TYR A 135 -5.90 18.98 2.07
C TYR A 135 -7.12 19.43 2.88
N GLN A 136 -7.43 20.73 2.88
CA GLN A 136 -8.63 21.25 3.51
C GLN A 136 -9.90 20.75 2.81
N GLU A 137 -9.94 20.73 1.47
CA GLU A 137 -11.05 20.18 0.69
C GLU A 137 -11.24 18.67 0.93
N ASP A 138 -10.15 17.94 1.14
CA ASP A 138 -10.14 16.53 1.53
C ASP A 138 -10.54 16.29 3.01
N GLY A 139 -10.75 17.35 3.78
CA GLY A 139 -11.29 17.32 5.14
C GLY A 139 -10.26 17.47 6.27
N ALA A 140 -9.05 17.96 6.00
CA ALA A 140 -8.08 18.25 7.07
C ALA A 140 -8.50 19.48 7.89
N ASP A 141 -8.45 19.35 9.23
CA ASP A 141 -8.70 20.45 10.17
C ASP A 141 -7.41 21.22 10.52
N VAL A 142 -6.29 20.51 10.55
CA VAL A 142 -4.97 21.05 10.87
C VAL A 142 -3.99 20.58 9.82
N ILE A 143 -3.26 21.53 9.24
CA ILE A 143 -2.26 21.26 8.21
C ILE A 143 -0.91 21.70 8.74
N ASP A 144 -0.02 20.73 8.93
CA ASP A 144 1.36 20.96 9.31
C ASP A 144 2.25 21.09 8.06
N ILE A 145 3.11 22.10 8.09
CA ILE A 145 4.05 22.39 7.01
C ILE A 145 5.38 21.74 7.42
N GLY A 146 5.54 20.50 6.99
CA GLY A 146 6.65 19.63 7.38
C GLY A 146 8.00 20.13 6.88
N CYS A 147 9.02 19.93 7.72
CA CYS A 147 10.42 20.21 7.39
C CYS A 147 11.18 18.91 7.11
N LEU A 148 12.31 19.02 6.41
CA LEU A 148 13.22 17.89 6.18
C LEU A 148 14.50 18.05 7.03
N PRO A 149 14.99 16.97 7.68
CA PRO A 149 16.25 17.03 8.41
C PRO A 149 17.40 17.54 7.54
N ASP A 150 18.17 18.49 8.08
CA ASP A 150 19.33 19.11 7.42
C ASP A 150 19.05 19.83 6.08
N ILE A 151 17.78 20.10 5.75
CA ILE A 151 17.39 20.88 4.57
C ILE A 151 16.93 22.28 5.01
N PRO A 152 17.59 23.36 4.56
CA PRO A 152 17.12 24.73 4.81
C PRO A 152 15.74 24.97 4.19
N PHE A 153 14.90 25.73 4.89
CA PHE A 153 13.58 26.16 4.41
C PHE A 153 13.55 27.69 4.26
N PRO A 154 14.23 28.24 3.23
CA PRO A 154 14.51 29.68 3.15
C PRO A 154 13.27 30.55 2.99
N HIS A 155 12.22 30.02 2.36
CA HIS A 155 10.99 30.74 2.05
C HIS A 155 9.86 30.49 3.06
N LEU A 156 10.17 29.95 4.25
CA LEU A 156 9.16 29.68 5.28
C LEU A 156 8.50 30.96 5.82
N GLU A 157 9.26 32.05 5.90
CA GLU A 157 8.77 33.36 6.37
C GLU A 157 8.17 34.23 5.25
N GLU A 158 8.20 33.75 4.00
CA GLU A 158 7.66 34.48 2.85
C GLU A 158 6.13 34.38 2.82
N THR A 159 5.46 35.45 2.36
CA THR A 159 3.99 35.58 2.31
C THR A 159 3.45 35.62 0.90
#